data_AF-A0A5D2BAC3-F1
#
_entry.id   AF-A0A5D2BAC3-F1
#
_cell.length_a   1.000
_cell.length_b   1.000
_cell.length_c   1.000
_cell.angle_alpha   90.00
_cell.angle_beta   90.00
_cell.angle_gamma   90.00
#
_symmetry.space_group_name_H-M   'P 1'
#
loop_
_entity.id
_entity.type
_entity.pdbx_description
1 polymer ?
#
loop_
_entity_poly.entity_id
_entity_poly.type
_entity_poly.pdbx_seq_one_letter_code
_entity_poly.pdbx_strand_id
1 'polypeptide(L)' 'MKMINSNVKSRQAQLPGTTQDHLQIFNIEMKAKKKSHQMPEQVVFWKWISPKMLGLVTQTSVYHWSIEAKVVAGSTAWLG' A
#
# COMPACT_ATOMS: atom_id res chain seq x y z
N MET A 1 9.19 8.90 -4.50
CA MET A 1 8.64 8.73 -3.14
C MET A 1 7.67 9.88 -2.87
N LYS A 2 6.40 9.61 -2.54
CA LYS A 2 5.38 10.68 -2.36
C LYS A 2 4.89 10.68 -0.91
N MET A 3 4.79 11.87 -0.33
CA MET A 3 4.31 12.10 1.03
C MET A 3 2.83 12.52 1.00
N ILE A 4 2.05 12.11 2.01
CA ILE A 4 0.67 12.60 2.20
C ILE A 4 0.68 13.81 3.12
N ASN A 5 1.48 13.73 4.17
CA ASN A 5 1.62 14.68 5.25
C ASN A 5 3.04 14.55 5.84
N SER A 6 3.33 15.28 6.91
CA SER A 6 4.61 15.24 7.63
C SER A 6 4.99 13.84 8.11
N ASN A 7 4.02 12.94 8.28
CA ASN A 7 4.17 11.71 9.07
C ASN A 7 4.03 10.42 8.26
N VAL A 8 3.51 10.46 7.03
CA VAL A 8 3.24 9.26 6.22
C VAL A 8 3.84 9.35 4.82
N LYS A 9 4.59 8.31 4.46
CA LYS A 9 5.37 8.22 3.22
C LYS A 9 5.07 6.94 2.47
N SER A 10 4.85 7.05 1.16
CA SER A 10 4.75 5.88 0.27
C SER A 10 5.94 5.81 -0.67
N ARG A 11 6.50 4.59 -0.79
CA ARG A 11 7.56 4.24 -1.72
C ARG A 11 7.08 3.08 -2.60
N GLN A 12 7.20 3.28 -3.91
CA GLN A 12 7.18 2.19 -4.90
C GLN A 12 8.63 1.81 -5.20
N ALA A 13 8.91 0.52 -5.26
CA ALA A 13 10.17 -0.02 -5.75
C ALA A 13 9.87 -1.17 -6.71
N GLN A 14 10.51 -1.17 -7.87
CA GLN A 14 10.46 -2.29 -8.80
C GLN A 14 11.41 -3.38 -8.30
N LEU A 15 10.96 -4.63 -8.27
CA LEU A 15 11.85 -5.74 -7.92
C LEU A 15 12.75 -6.06 -9.12
N PRO A 16 14.06 -6.27 -8.93
CA PRO A 16 14.95 -6.63 -10.03
C PRO A 16 14.49 -7.95 -10.66
N GLY A 17 14.29 -7.95 -11.99
CA GLY A 17 13.90 -9.15 -12.73
C GLY A 17 12.41 -9.44 -12.81
N THR A 18 11.52 -8.58 -12.28
CA THR A 18 10.07 -8.71 -12.46
C THR A 18 9.45 -7.41 -12.99
N THR A 19 8.30 -7.52 -13.65
CA THR A 19 7.44 -6.38 -14.03
C THR A 19 6.52 -5.93 -12.88
N GLN A 20 6.72 -6.51 -11.69
CA GLN A 20 5.85 -6.28 -10.54
C GLN A 20 6.38 -5.15 -9.68
N ASP A 21 5.47 -4.26 -9.30
CA ASP A 21 5.76 -3.17 -8.39
C ASP A 21 5.49 -3.57 -6.94
N HIS A 22 6.44 -3.23 -6.07
CA HIS A 22 6.28 -3.40 -4.65
C HIS A 22 5.97 -2.05 -3.99
N LEU A 23 4.74 -1.91 -3.49
CA LEU A 23 4.33 -0.73 -2.77
C LEU A 23 4.50 -0.91 -1.26
N GLN A 24 5.14 0.08 -0.66
CA GLN A 24 5.40 0.14 0.77
C GLN A 24 4.92 1.47 1.34
N ILE A 25 4.23 1.37 2.48
CA ILE A 25 3.75 2.51 3.24
C ILE A 25 4.51 2.54 4.55
N PHE A 26 5.19 3.65 4.80
CA PHE A 26 5.97 3.90 6.00
C PHE A 26 5.31 5.00 6.82
N ASN A 27 5.17 4.74 8.12
CA ASN A 27 4.89 5.78 9.09
C ASN A 27 6.24 6.34 9.56
N ILE A 28 6.51 7.61 9.26
CA ILE A 28 7.75 8.29 9.61
C ILE A 28 7.83 8.54 11.12
N GLU A 29 6.72 8.86 11.80
CA GLU A 29 6.71 9.10 13.26
C GLU A 29 7.15 7.86 14.03
N MET A 30 6.57 6.71 13.68
CA MET A 30 6.89 5.43 14.32
C MET A 30 8.16 4.79 13.75
N LYS A 31 8.79 5.41 12.73
CA LYS A 31 9.90 4.84 11.93
C LYS A 31 9.66 3.39 11.50
N ALA A 32 8.39 3.04 11.26
CA ALA A 32 7.95 1.67 11.07
C ALA A 32 7.25 1.48 9.73
N LYS A 33 7.46 0.30 9.12
CA LYS A 33 6.73 -0.13 7.93
C LYS A 33 5.29 -0.44 8.34
N LYS A 34 4.34 0.35 7.84
CA LYS A 34 2.92 0.20 8.15
C LYS A 34 2.26 -0.88 7.29
N LYS A 35 2.59 -0.94 5.99
CA LYS A 35 2.01 -1.92 5.06
C LYS A 35 2.93 -2.19 3.87
N SER A 36 2.84 -3.40 3.33
CA SER A 36 3.48 -3.83 2.09
C SER A 36 2.44 -4.48 1.21
N HIS A 37 2.47 -4.23 -0.09
CA HIS A 37 1.71 -5.00 -1.05
C HIS A 37 2.51 -5.15 -2.34
N GLN A 38 2.63 -6.38 -2.80
CA GLN A 38 3.17 -6.69 -4.12
C GLN A 38 2.03 -6.63 -5.11
N MET A 39 2.11 -5.69 -6.04
CA MET A 39 1.11 -5.57 -7.08
C MET A 39 1.30 -6.70 -8.10
N PRO A 40 0.19 -7.31 -8.57
CA PRO A 40 0.26 -8.35 -9.59
C PRO A 40 0.73 -7.78 -10.95
N GLU A 41 0.48 -6.50 -11.17
CA GLU A 41 0.81 -5.77 -12.40
C GLU A 41 1.66 -4.53 -12.09
N GLN A 42 2.25 -3.96 -13.14
CA GLN A 42 2.96 -2.70 -13.05
C GLN A 42 2.01 -1.54 -12.78
N VAL A 43 2.36 -0.72 -11.79
CA VAL A 43 1.64 0.51 -11.43
C VAL A 43 2.19 1.65 -12.27
N VAL A 44 1.42 2.06 -13.27
CA VAL A 44 1.78 3.17 -14.17
C VAL A 44 1.58 4.52 -13.48
N PHE A 45 0.59 4.63 -12.59
CA PHE A 45 0.33 5.85 -11.84
C PHE A 45 -0.26 5.54 -10.47
N TRP A 46 0.09 6.36 -9.48
CA TRP A 46 -0.51 6.28 -8.15
C TRP A 46 -0.59 7.65 -7.49
N LYS A 47 -1.69 7.87 -6.76
CA LYS A 47 -1.96 9.11 -6.05
C LYS A 47 -2.80 8.84 -4.81
N TRP A 48 -2.56 9.60 -3.76
CA TRP A 48 -3.45 9.64 -2.60
C TRP A 48 -4.76 10.32 -3.00
N ILE A 49 -5.85 9.56 -2.91
CA ILE A 49 -7.19 10.08 -3.17
C ILE A 49 -7.85 10.58 -1.89
N SER A 50 -7.42 10.04 -0.74
CA SER A 50 -7.78 10.51 0.61
C SER A 50 -6.59 10.31 1.55
N PRO A 51 -6.55 10.94 2.74
CA PRO A 51 -5.46 10.75 3.71
C PRO A 51 -5.21 9.29 4.13
N LYS A 52 -6.20 8.42 3.94
CA LYS A 52 -6.15 7.00 4.28
C LYS A 52 -6.24 6.04 3.07
N MET A 53 -6.35 6.56 1.85
CA MET A 53 -6.64 5.74 0.67
C MET A 53 -5.78 6.13 -0.53
N LEU A 54 -5.17 5.12 -1.13
CA LEU A 54 -4.31 5.24 -2.31
C LEU A 54 -5.07 4.75 -3.55
N GLY A 55 -5.15 5.59 -4.57
CA GLY A 55 -5.55 5.18 -5.91
C GLY A 55 -4.32 4.66 -6.66
N LEU A 56 -4.42 3.44 -7.15
CA LEU A 56 -3.40 2.75 -7.94
C LEU A 56 -3.96 2.49 -9.33
N VAL A 57 -3.23 2.91 -10.36
CA VAL A 57 -3.60 2.72 -11.75
C VAL A 57 -2.58 1.79 -12.36
N THR A 58 -3.05 0.65 -12.88
CA THR A 58 -2.27 -0.27 -13.70
C THR A 58 -2.62 -0.04 -15.17
N GLN A 59 -2.05 -0.85 -16.06
CA GLN A 59 -2.32 -0.75 -17.49
C GLN A 59 -3.77 -1.13 -17.84
N THR A 60 -4.41 -1.99 -17.04
CA THR A 60 -5.73 -2.56 -17.33
C THR A 60 -6.81 -2.07 -16.37
N SER A 61 -6.44 -1.69 -15.14
CA SER A 61 -7.38 -1.53 -14.04
C SER A 61 -6.99 -0.42 -13.06
N VAL A 62 -7.97 0.03 -12.27
CA VAL A 62 -7.76 0.97 -11.16
C VAL A 62 -8.13 0.31 -9.85
N TYR A 63 -7.22 0.34 -8.88
CA TYR A 63 -7.39 -0.24 -7.55
C TYR A 63 -7.41 0.85 -6.48
N HIS A 64 -8.17 0.60 -5.42
CA HIS A 64 -8.20 1.44 -4.22
C HIS A 64 -7.60 0.68 -3.04
N TRP A 65 -6.53 1.22 -2.46
CA TRP A 65 -5.85 0.59 -1.35
C TRP A 65 -5.95 1.45 -0.08
N SER A 66 -6.73 0.95 0.90
CA SER A 66 -6.82 1.56 2.22
C SER A 66 -5.63 1.17 3.10
N ILE A 67 -5.09 2.17 3.81
CA ILE A 67 -4.02 2.00 4.80
C ILE A 67 -4.53 1.68 6.20
N GLU A 68 -5.85 1.77 6.40
CA GLU A 68 -6.52 1.36 7.61
C GLU A 68 -6.76 -0.15 7.52
N ALA A 69 -6.15 -0.92 8.44
CA ALA A 69 -6.41 -2.34 8.51
C ALA A 69 -7.84 -2.52 9.01
N LYS A 70 -8.72 -3.09 8.18
CA LYS A 70 -9.97 -3.61 8.69
C LYS A 70 -9.59 -4.85 9.50
N VAL A 71 -9.62 -4.76 10.83
CA VAL A 71 -9.64 -5.96 11.66
C VAL A 71 -10.94 -6.67 11.30
N VAL A 72 -10.84 -7.75 10.53
CA VAL A 72 -11.99 -8.64 10.34
C VAL A 72 -12.19 -9.29 11.69
N ALA A 73 -13.25 -8.91 12.39
CA ALA A 73 -13.62 -9.40 13.72
C ALA A 73 -14.09 -10.88 13.66
N GLY A 74 -13.25 -11.76 13.13
CA GLY A 74 -13.53 -13.18 12.95
C GLY A 74 -12.30 -14.10 12.87
N SER A 75 -11.07 -13.57 12.90
CA SER A 75 -9.84 -14.39 12.85
C SER A 75 -9.23 -14.73 14.21
N THR A 76 -10.00 -14.60 15.30
CA THR A 76 -9.68 -15.20 16.60
C THR A 76 -10.80 -16.15 17.02
N ALA A 77 -11.15 -17.11 16.15
CA ALA A 77 -11.79 -18.34 16.61
C ALA A 77 -10.66 -19.35 16.85
N TRP A 78 -10.23 -19.41 18.11
CA TRP A 78 -9.27 -20.41 18.58
C TRP A 78 -9.83 -21.82 18.38
N LEU A 79 -8.90 -22.73 18.10
CA LEU A 79 -9.03 -24.18 18.10
C LEU A 79 -9.98 -24.66 19.21
N GLY A 80 -10.97 -25.47 18.81
CA GLY A 80 -11.68 -26.42 19.65
C GLY A 80 -11.56 -27.78 18.99
#